data_AF-A0AAW0J6D1-F1
#
_entry.id   AF-A0AAW0J6D1-F1
#
_cell.length_a   1.000
_cell.length_b   1.000
_cell.length_c   1.000
_cell.angle_alpha   90.00
_cell.angle_beta   90.00
_cell.angle_gamma   90.00
#
_symmetry.space_group_name_H-M   'P 1'
#
loop_
_entity.id
_entity.type
_entity.pdbx_description
1 polymer ?
#
loop_
_entity_poly.entity_id
_entity_poly.type
_entity_poly.pdbx_seq_one_letter_code
_entity_poly.pdbx_strand_id
1 'polypeptide(L)'
;MLPEMPIPQSIIAALTHDIFIIGCQVNYSMDKPTDVEVGSLYPDTPFRTIDECFKDFARLIGDTPKVVNKPISNDAIIVPNSKPEALAITAA
;
A
#
# COMPACT_ATOMS: atom_id res chain seq x y z
N MET A 1 -9.73 26.59 10.11
CA MET A 1 -10.32 25.25 9.97
C MET A 1 -9.75 24.65 8.70
N LEU A 2 -9.09 23.50 8.77
CA LEU A 2 -8.66 22.80 7.55
C LEU A 2 -9.92 22.30 6.82
N PRO A 3 -9.94 22.29 5.47
CA PRO A 3 -11.06 21.73 4.74
C PRO A 3 -11.21 20.25 5.10
N GLU A 4 -12.45 19.84 5.39
CA GLU A 4 -12.84 18.44 5.51
C GLU A 4 -12.36 17.68 4.26
N MET A 5 -11.75 16.52 4.46
CA MET A 5 -11.36 15.68 3.33
C MET A 5 -12.62 15.21 2.60
N PRO A 6 -12.70 15.39 1.27
CA PRO A 6 -13.86 14.94 0.51
C PRO A 6 -13.99 13.42 0.54
N ILE A 7 -15.18 12.93 0.19
CA ILE A 7 -15.45 11.51 -0.03
C ILE A 7 -14.95 11.15 -1.43
N PRO A 8 -14.21 10.03 -1.61
CA PRO A 8 -13.95 8.96 -0.65
C PRO A 8 -12.65 9.09 0.17
N GLN A 9 -11.88 10.16 0.00
CA GLN A 9 -10.55 10.33 0.59
C GLN A 9 -10.59 10.24 2.13
N SER A 10 -11.59 10.86 2.77
CA SER A 10 -11.77 10.77 4.23
C SER A 10 -12.02 9.33 4.72
N ILE A 11 -12.73 8.51 3.93
CA ILE A 11 -12.97 7.10 4.26
C ILE A 11 -11.65 6.32 4.20
N ILE A 12 -10.88 6.48 3.12
CA ILE A 12 -9.60 5.78 2.97
C ILE A 12 -8.61 6.20 4.06
N ALA A 13 -8.57 7.49 4.42
CA ALA A 13 -7.73 7.98 5.48
C ALA A 13 -8.12 7.38 6.84
N ALA A 14 -9.42 7.32 7.16
CA ALA A 14 -9.91 6.71 8.39
C ALA A 14 -9.58 5.21 8.47
N LEU A 15 -9.80 4.46 7.39
CA LEU A 15 -9.46 3.03 7.32
C LEU A 15 -7.95 2.80 7.49
N THR A 16 -7.13 3.63 6.83
CA THR A 16 -5.67 3.56 6.92
C THR A 16 -5.21 3.81 8.36
N HIS A 17 -5.78 4.81 9.03
CA HIS A 17 -5.50 5.08 10.43
C HIS A 17 -5.89 3.91 11.33
N ASP A 18 -7.08 3.36 11.16
CA ASP A 18 -7.58 2.26 12.00
C ASP A 18 -6.72 1.00 11.84
N ILE A 19 -6.28 0.69 10.62
CA ILE A 19 -5.40 -0.45 10.33
C ILE A 19 -3.99 -0.22 10.88
N PHE A 20 -3.34 0.89 10.54
CA PHE A 20 -1.90 1.07 10.79
C PHE A 20 -1.55 1.79 12.09
N ILE A 21 -2.48 2.50 12.72
CA ILE A 21 -2.27 3.21 14.00
C ILE A 21 -2.98 2.49 15.15
N ILE A 22 -4.23 2.08 14.96
CA ILE A 22 -5.01 1.38 16.00
C ILE A 22 -4.78 -0.14 15.95
N GLY A 23 -4.41 -0.69 14.79
CA GLY A 23 -4.17 -2.12 14.64
C GLY A 23 -5.44 -2.96 14.61
N CYS A 24 -6.55 -2.42 14.10
CA CYS A 24 -7.89 -3.04 14.18
C CYS A 24 -7.97 -4.45 13.57
N GLN A 25 -7.00 -4.84 12.73
CA GLN A 25 -6.93 -6.16 12.12
C GLN A 25 -6.44 -7.27 13.08
N VAL A 26 -5.71 -6.91 14.15
CA VAL A 26 -5.02 -7.88 15.03
C VAL A 26 -5.23 -7.62 16.52
N ASN A 27 -5.87 -6.50 16.89
CA ASN A 27 -6.01 -6.07 18.28
C ASN A 27 -7.17 -6.77 19.05
N TYR A 28 -7.57 -7.96 18.62
CA TYR A 28 -8.62 -8.78 19.23
C TYR A 28 -8.21 -10.27 19.28
N SER A 29 -8.88 -11.05 20.12
CA SER A 29 -8.71 -12.51 20.20
C SER A 29 -9.79 -13.22 19.37
N MET A 30 -9.41 -14.37 18.80
CA MET A 30 -10.28 -15.27 18.03
C MET A 30 -10.68 -16.53 18.81
N ASP A 31 -10.70 -16.47 20.14
CA ASP A 31 -10.95 -17.64 21.00
C ASP A 31 -12.44 -17.96 21.20
N LYS A 32 -13.36 -17.18 20.61
CA LYS A 32 -14.80 -17.43 20.80
C LYS A 32 -15.23 -18.64 19.94
N PRO A 33 -16.22 -19.42 20.40
CA PRO A 33 -16.76 -20.53 19.60
C PRO A 33 -17.34 -20.13 18.24
N THR A 34 -17.64 -18.85 18.03
CA THR A 34 -18.15 -18.28 16.77
C THR A 34 -17.03 -17.80 15.85
N ASP A 35 -15.80 -17.70 16.35
CA ASP A 35 -14.67 -17.19 15.59
C ASP A 35 -13.97 -18.36 14.92
N VAL A 36 -13.61 -18.19 13.65
CA VAL A 36 -12.91 -19.21 12.86
C VAL A 36 -11.79 -18.55 12.06
N GLU A 37 -10.64 -19.20 12.02
CA GLU A 37 -9.45 -18.73 11.31
C GLU A 37 -9.23 -19.59 10.06
N VAL A 38 -9.02 -18.95 8.90
CA VAL A 38 -9.03 -19.63 7.60
C VAL A 38 -7.84 -20.59 7.45
N GLY A 39 -6.65 -20.21 7.93
CA GLY A 39 -5.47 -21.08 7.92
C GLY A 39 -5.65 -22.34 8.76
N SER A 40 -6.41 -22.26 9.84
CA SER A 40 -6.78 -23.40 10.70
C SER A 40 -7.85 -24.29 10.06
N LEU A 41 -8.79 -23.69 9.31
CA LEU A 41 -9.80 -24.43 8.56
C LEU A 41 -9.21 -25.18 7.35
N TYR A 42 -8.19 -24.64 6.70
CA TYR A 42 -7.58 -25.19 5.48
C TYR A 42 -6.04 -25.21 5.55
N PRO A 43 -5.45 -26.02 6.45
CA PRO A 43 -4.01 -25.98 6.73
C PRO A 43 -3.13 -26.37 5.53
N ASP A 44 -3.64 -27.20 4.63
CA ASP A 44 -2.92 -27.69 3.46
C ASP A 44 -3.07 -26.76 2.24
N THR A 45 -3.81 -25.66 2.37
CA THR A 45 -4.03 -24.69 1.28
C THR A 45 -3.22 -23.42 1.55
N PRO A 46 -2.03 -23.26 0.96
CA PRO A 46 -1.20 -22.09 1.19
C PRO A 46 -1.83 -20.83 0.58
N PHE A 47 -1.72 -19.70 1.28
CA PHE A 47 -2.01 -18.39 0.71
C PHE A 47 -0.90 -17.99 -0.24
N ARG A 48 -1.27 -17.26 -1.30
CA ARG A 48 -0.30 -16.51 -2.09
C ARG A 48 0.37 -15.47 -1.21
N THR A 49 1.69 -15.42 -1.26
CA THR A 49 2.49 -14.50 -0.44
C THR A 49 2.48 -13.08 -1.01
N ILE A 50 2.77 -12.09 -0.16
CA ILE A 50 2.97 -10.71 -0.59
C ILE A 50 4.13 -10.60 -1.59
N ASP A 51 5.22 -11.33 -1.37
CA ASP A 51 6.38 -11.33 -2.28
C ASP A 51 6.00 -11.80 -3.69
N GLU A 52 5.21 -12.88 -3.81
CA GLU A 52 4.68 -13.34 -5.10
C GLU A 52 3.77 -12.29 -5.75
N CYS A 53 2.93 -11.59 -4.99
CA CYS A 53 2.10 -10.49 -5.52
C CYS A 53 2.94 -9.32 -6.04
N PHE A 54 3.95 -8.90 -5.30
CA PHE A 54 4.81 -7.78 -5.68
C PHE A 54 5.72 -8.13 -6.87
N LYS A 55 6.14 -9.39 -7.02
CA LYS A 55 6.86 -9.87 -8.21
C LYS A 55 6.05 -9.67 -9.49
N ASP A 56 4.75 -9.97 -9.49
CA ASP A 56 3.89 -9.74 -10.66
C ASP A 56 3.69 -8.25 -10.94
N PHE A 57 3.51 -7.45 -9.90
CA PHE A 57 3.41 -6.00 -10.05
C PHE A 57 4.69 -5.39 -10.65
N ALA A 58 5.86 -5.85 -10.20
CA ALA A 58 7.14 -5.40 -10.74
C ALA A 58 7.30 -5.74 -12.23
N ARG A 59 6.81 -6.91 -12.68
CA ARG A 59 6.79 -7.27 -14.11
C ARG A 59 5.93 -6.30 -14.91
N LEU A 60 4.74 -5.97 -14.42
CA LEU A 60 3.86 -4.99 -15.08
C LEU A 60 4.55 -3.62 -15.26
N ILE A 61 5.27 -3.15 -14.24
CA ILE A 61 6.02 -1.88 -14.34
C ILE A 61 7.15 -1.98 -15.37
N GLY A 62 7.87 -3.11 -15.40
CA GLY A 62 8.96 -3.34 -16.36
C GLY A 62 8.49 -3.40 -17.82
N ASP A 63 7.27 -3.92 -18.04
CA ASP A 63 6.67 -4.10 -19.36
C ASP A 63 5.92 -2.86 -19.87
N THR A 64 5.61 -1.88 -19.00
CA THR A 64 5.06 -0.60 -19.44
C THR A 64 6.05 0.12 -20.37
N PRO A 65 5.72 0.39 -21.65
CA PRO A 65 6.55 1.24 -22.48
C PRO A 65 6.70 2.59 -21.78
N LYS A 66 7.95 3.07 -21.65
CA LYS A 66 8.24 4.42 -21.17
C LYS A 66 7.67 5.44 -22.17
N VAL A 67 6.36 5.68 -22.12
CA VAL A 67 5.75 6.80 -22.84
C VAL A 67 6.14 8.05 -22.06
N VAL A 68 7.31 8.59 -22.39
CA VAL A 68 7.62 10.00 -22.17
C VAL A 68 6.58 10.78 -22.97
N ASN A 69 5.44 11.06 -22.37
CA ASN A 69 4.59 12.14 -22.86
C ASN A 69 5.38 13.42 -22.64
N LYS A 70 6.09 13.89 -23.67
CA LYS A 70 6.53 15.27 -23.74
C LYS A 70 5.27 16.12 -23.91
N PRO A 71 4.85 16.94 -22.92
CA PRO A 71 3.84 17.93 -23.22
C PRO A 71 4.51 19.00 -24.10
N ILE A 72 3.93 19.23 -25.29
CA ILE A 72 4.12 20.48 -26.01
C ILE A 72 3.36 21.52 -25.18
N SER A 73 4.06 22.22 -24.30
CA SER A 73 3.63 23.49 -23.71
C SER A 73 4.87 24.32 -23.43
N ASN A 74 4.93 25.51 -24.03
CA ASN A 74 6.09 26.38 -24.06
C ASN A 74 6.24 27.20 -22.77
N ASP A 75 6.43 26.57 -21.62
CA ASP A 75 6.90 27.27 -20.42
C ASP A 75 7.90 26.42 -19.65
N ALA A 76 8.99 27.06 -19.23
CA ALA A 76 10.26 26.44 -18.85
C ALA A 76 10.14 25.37 -17.75
N ILE A 77 10.76 24.22 -18.03
CA ILE A 77 10.85 23.06 -17.14
C ILE A 77 12.02 23.28 -16.17
N ILE A 78 11.73 23.38 -14.87
CA ILE A 78 12.72 23.02 -13.83
C ILE A 78 12.36 21.63 -13.33
N VAL A 79 13.13 20.63 -13.77
CA VAL A 79 13.07 19.27 -13.23
C VAL A 79 13.78 19.28 -11.87
N PRO A 80 13.12 18.98 -10.74
CA PRO A 80 13.85 18.66 -9.53
C PRO A 80 14.48 17.28 -9.74
N ASN A 81 15.81 17.22 -9.68
CA ASN A 81 16.56 15.98 -9.69
C ASN A 81 16.21 15.19 -8.42
N SER A 82 15.24 14.27 -8.48
CA SER A 82 14.94 13.36 -7.39
C SER A 82 16.02 12.28 -7.32
N LYS A 83 17.15 12.59 -6.68
CA LYS A 83 17.98 11.54 -6.07
C LYS A 83 17.11 10.86 -4.99
N PRO A 84 16.95 9.53 -5.00
CA PRO A 84 16.39 8.85 -3.84
C PRO A 84 17.49 8.81 -2.77
N GLU A 85 17.41 9.68 -1.77
CA GLU A 85 18.14 9.43 -0.53
C GLU A 85 17.46 8.23 0.15
N ALA A 86 18.17 7.11 0.20
CA ALA A 86 17.76 5.95 0.95
C ALA A 86 17.82 6.30 2.44
N LEU A 87 16.65 6.51 3.04
CA LEU A 87 16.50 6.61 4.48
C LEU A 87 16.73 5.21 5.08
N ALA A 88 17.95 4.96 5.54
CA ALA A 88 18.29 3.75 6.28
C ALA A 88 17.57 3.79 7.63
N ILE A 89 16.56 2.93 7.81
CA ILE A 89 15.94 2.70 9.12
C ILE A 89 16.78 1.63 9.81
N THR A 90 17.63 2.03 10.75
CA THR A 90 18.26 1.10 11.69
C THR A 90 17.32 0.92 12.88
N ALA A 91 16.94 -0.32 13.15
CA ALA A 91 16.25 -0.69 14.38
C ALA A 91 17.25 -0.70 15.56
N ALA A 92 16.84 -0.19 16.71
CA ALA A 92 17.54 -0.30 17.98
C ALA A 92 16.96 -1.47 18.80
#